data_AF-A0A2E0W9W4-F1
#
_entry.id   AF-A0A2E0W9W4-F1
#
_cell.length_a   1.000
_cell.length_b   1.000
_cell.length_c   1.000
_cell.angle_alpha   90.00
_cell.angle_beta   90.00
_cell.angle_gamma   90.00
#
_symmetry.space_group_name_H-M   'P 1'
#
loop_
_entity.id
_entity.type
_entity.pdbx_description
1 polymer ?
#
loop_
_entity_poly.entity_id
_entity_poly.type
_entity_poly.pdbx_seq_one_letter_code
_entity_poly.pdbx_strand_id
1 'polypeptide(L)'
;MAGMEQRTADRVTALTAAVQAAFLIGYAVVIAYLLVSRGPEGPEEVASGPGVAAEVVTFALFGAGVVVVAVGRWNGRSWSTVPFVVVQLLTLTVSFPLILGQANETGARIAGAVATFAALIGLGALIVGRASGSETKGNVEEK
;
A
#
# COMPACT_ATOMS: atom_id res chain seq x y z
N MET A 1 14.87 -23.92 9.83
CA MET A 1 13.80 -23.01 10.31
C MET A 1 13.77 -21.70 9.51
N ALA A 2 14.90 -21.09 9.17
CA ALA A 2 15.00 -19.86 8.37
C ALA A 2 14.17 -19.83 7.06
N GLY A 3 14.08 -20.95 6.31
CA GLY A 3 13.28 -21.01 5.08
C GLY A 3 11.75 -20.86 5.29
N MET A 4 11.23 -21.15 6.49
CA MET A 4 9.80 -20.94 6.80
C MET A 4 9.52 -19.48 7.15
N GLU A 5 10.44 -18.82 7.85
CA GLU A 5 10.33 -17.41 8.23
C GLU A 5 10.36 -16.52 6.98
N GLN A 6 11.24 -16.83 6.02
CA GLN A 6 11.32 -16.07 4.78
C GLN A 6 10.06 -16.20 3.92
N ARG A 7 9.47 -17.40 3.82
CA ARG A 7 8.17 -17.58 3.15
C ARG A 7 7.03 -16.84 3.84
N THR A 8 7.10 -16.71 5.15
CA THR A 8 6.10 -15.97 5.95
C THR A 8 6.24 -14.48 5.70
N ALA A 9 7.47 -13.94 5.69
CA ALA A 9 7.74 -12.55 5.35
C ALA A 9 7.27 -12.19 3.92
N ASP A 10 7.53 -13.04 2.94
CA ASP A 10 7.07 -12.83 1.56
C ASP A 10 5.53 -12.82 1.47
N ARG A 11 4.85 -13.68 2.22
CA ARG A 11 3.38 -13.69 2.30
C ARG A 11 2.84 -12.45 2.99
N VAL A 12 3.42 -12.03 4.10
CA VAL A 12 2.99 -10.82 4.83
C VAL A 12 3.14 -9.59 3.95
N THR A 13 4.30 -9.41 3.31
CA THR A 13 4.53 -8.27 2.41
C THR A 13 3.58 -8.30 1.20
N ALA A 14 3.30 -9.47 0.63
CA ALA A 14 2.32 -9.61 -0.44
C ALA A 14 0.89 -9.26 0.03
N LEU A 15 0.49 -9.72 1.22
CA LEU A 15 -0.82 -9.41 1.80
C LEU A 15 -0.97 -7.92 2.11
N THR A 16 0.05 -7.28 2.68
CA THR A 16 0.04 -5.84 2.93
C THR A 16 -0.18 -5.05 1.64
N ALA A 17 0.55 -5.39 0.57
CA ALA A 17 0.37 -4.76 -0.73
C ALA A 17 -1.02 -5.04 -1.32
N ALA A 18 -1.53 -6.27 -1.22
CA ALA A 18 -2.86 -6.61 -1.71
C ALA A 18 -3.97 -5.81 -0.99
N VAL A 19 -3.85 -5.65 0.33
CA VAL A 19 -4.79 -4.84 1.13
C VAL A 19 -4.73 -3.38 0.70
N GLN A 20 -3.54 -2.80 0.52
CA GLN A 20 -3.39 -1.42 0.02
C GLN A 20 -3.99 -1.24 -1.37
N ALA A 21 -3.78 -2.20 -2.27
CA ALA A 21 -4.38 -2.18 -3.59
C ALA A 21 -5.92 -2.20 -3.52
N ALA A 22 -6.49 -3.03 -2.65
CA ALA A 22 -7.93 -3.12 -2.44
C ALA A 22 -8.50 -1.79 -1.93
N PHE A 23 -7.82 -1.11 -1.00
CA PHE A 23 -8.23 0.21 -0.54
C PHE A 23 -8.21 1.26 -1.66
N LEU A 24 -7.16 1.31 -2.47
CA LEU A 24 -7.03 2.27 -3.57
C LEU A 24 -8.11 2.06 -4.64
N ILE A 25 -8.32 0.80 -5.05
CA ILE A 25 -9.33 0.44 -6.04
C ILE A 25 -10.74 0.67 -5.47
N GLY A 26 -10.99 0.26 -4.22
CA GLY A 26 -12.26 0.49 -3.55
C GLY A 26 -12.60 1.97 -3.45
N TYR A 27 -11.61 2.80 -3.09
CA TYR A 27 -11.77 4.25 -3.07
C TYR A 27 -12.09 4.82 -4.45
N ALA A 28 -11.36 4.40 -5.49
CA ALA A 28 -11.64 4.80 -6.88
C ALA A 28 -13.08 4.45 -7.30
N VAL A 29 -13.56 3.25 -6.94
CA VAL A 29 -14.94 2.82 -7.23
C VAL A 29 -15.96 3.67 -6.49
N VAL A 30 -15.72 3.99 -5.21
CA VAL A 30 -16.62 4.86 -4.42
C VAL A 30 -16.68 6.25 -5.03
N ILE A 31 -15.55 6.87 -5.36
CA ILE A 31 -15.52 8.21 -5.97
C ILE A 31 -16.17 8.20 -7.35
N ALA A 32 -15.92 7.18 -8.18
CA ALA A 32 -16.59 7.04 -9.47
C ALA A 32 -18.11 6.94 -9.31
N TYR A 33 -18.59 6.16 -8.34
CA TYR A 33 -20.00 6.05 -8.04
C TYR A 33 -20.60 7.40 -7.57
N LEU A 34 -19.92 8.11 -6.67
CA LEU A 34 -20.36 9.42 -6.19
C LEU A 34 -20.40 10.46 -7.33
N LEU A 35 -19.38 10.49 -8.18
CA LEU A 35 -19.33 11.37 -9.35
C LEU A 35 -20.52 11.14 -10.30
N VAL A 36 -20.86 9.87 -10.57
CA VAL A 36 -21.98 9.52 -11.44
C VAL A 36 -23.34 9.81 -10.79
N SER A 37 -23.46 9.60 -9.48
CA SER A 37 -24.73 9.71 -8.76
C SER A 37 -25.06 11.12 -8.28
N ARG A 38 -24.06 11.95 -7.98
CA ARG A 38 -24.22 13.27 -7.35
C ARG A 38 -23.52 14.40 -8.09
N GLY A 39 -22.68 14.09 -9.08
CA GLY A 39 -21.78 15.06 -9.69
C GLY A 39 -20.55 15.34 -8.80
N PRO A 40 -19.66 16.24 -9.22
CA PRO A 40 -18.48 16.61 -8.45
C PRO A 40 -18.87 17.36 -7.17
N GLU A 41 -18.49 16.83 -6.00
CA GLU A 41 -18.72 17.46 -4.69
C GLU A 41 -17.42 18.16 -4.22
N GLY A 42 -17.49 19.44 -3.83
CA GLY A 42 -16.37 20.21 -3.28
C GLY A 42 -16.51 21.73 -3.52
N PRO A 43 -15.54 22.56 -3.06
CA PRO A 43 -15.53 23.98 -3.38
C PRO A 43 -15.51 24.20 -4.89
N GLU A 44 -16.36 25.09 -5.41
CA GLU A 44 -16.51 25.33 -6.86
C GLU A 44 -15.17 25.67 -7.56
N GLU A 45 -14.22 26.19 -6.80
CA GLU A 45 -12.87 26.54 -7.23
C GLU A 45 -12.03 25.33 -7.69
N VAL A 46 -12.34 24.11 -7.22
CA VAL A 46 -11.57 22.88 -7.52
C VAL A 46 -12.43 21.69 -7.93
N ALA A 47 -13.74 21.71 -7.62
CA ALA A 47 -14.67 20.63 -7.94
C ALA A 47 -15.10 20.65 -9.41
N SER A 48 -14.20 20.22 -10.29
CA SER A 48 -14.50 20.01 -11.72
C SER A 48 -14.66 18.52 -12.02
N GLY A 49 -15.66 18.16 -12.82
CA GLY A 49 -15.86 16.78 -13.28
C GLY A 49 -14.59 16.13 -13.87
N PRO A 50 -13.77 16.84 -14.68
CA PRO A 50 -12.48 16.33 -15.15
C PRO A 50 -11.46 16.09 -14.04
N GLY A 51 -11.42 16.93 -13.00
CA GLY A 51 -10.53 16.74 -11.86
C GLY A 51 -10.85 15.45 -11.08
N VAL A 52 -12.13 15.25 -10.76
CA VAL A 52 -12.60 14.03 -10.09
C VAL A 52 -12.40 12.79 -10.98
N ALA A 53 -12.58 12.91 -12.30
CA ALA A 53 -12.29 11.81 -13.22
C ALA A 53 -10.79 11.44 -13.25
N ALA A 54 -9.90 12.44 -13.24
CA ALA A 54 -8.46 12.20 -13.17
C ALA A 54 -8.05 11.53 -11.84
N GLU A 55 -8.71 11.90 -10.75
CA GLU A 55 -8.53 11.25 -9.44
C GLU A 55 -8.91 9.77 -9.48
N VAL A 56 -10.09 9.44 -10.01
CA VAL A 56 -10.55 8.04 -10.19
C VAL A 56 -9.53 7.24 -11.01
N VAL A 57 -9.09 7.77 -12.15
CA VAL A 57 -8.13 7.11 -13.03
C VAL A 57 -6.80 6.90 -12.31
N THR A 58 -6.32 7.90 -11.56
CA THR A 58 -5.06 7.81 -10.82
C THR A 58 -5.11 6.72 -9.76
N PHE A 59 -6.17 6.69 -8.94
CA PHE A 59 -6.31 5.66 -7.91
C PHE A 59 -6.49 4.27 -8.50
N ALA A 60 -7.22 4.13 -9.61
CA ALA A 60 -7.37 2.85 -10.30
C ALA A 60 -6.05 2.34 -10.87
N LEU A 61 -5.28 3.19 -11.56
CA LEU A 61 -3.98 2.82 -12.14
C LEU A 61 -2.94 2.53 -11.06
N PHE A 62 -2.87 3.38 -10.03
CA PHE A 62 -1.95 3.17 -8.92
C PHE A 62 -2.33 1.89 -8.16
N GLY A 63 -3.60 1.68 -7.87
CA GLY A 63 -4.11 0.44 -7.27
C GLY A 63 -3.77 -0.80 -8.09
N ALA A 64 -3.98 -0.77 -9.40
CA ALA A 64 -3.58 -1.85 -10.31
C ALA A 64 -2.06 -2.11 -10.25
N GLY A 65 -1.23 -1.05 -10.24
CA GLY A 65 0.22 -1.16 -10.06
C GLY A 65 0.59 -1.86 -8.75
N VAL A 66 -0.09 -1.53 -7.64
CA VAL A 66 0.11 -2.18 -6.34
C VAL A 66 -0.33 -3.65 -6.38
N VAL A 67 -1.39 -4.01 -7.12
CA VAL A 67 -1.75 -5.43 -7.34
C VAL A 67 -0.59 -6.17 -8.01
N VAL A 68 0.04 -5.60 -9.05
CA VAL A 68 1.20 -6.24 -9.70
C VAL A 68 2.35 -6.44 -8.72
N VAL A 69 2.61 -5.47 -7.83
CA VAL A 69 3.62 -5.59 -6.77
C VAL A 69 3.26 -6.72 -5.80
N ALA A 70 2.01 -6.80 -5.37
CA ALA A 70 1.51 -7.84 -4.48
C ALA A 70 1.68 -9.24 -5.10
N VAL A 71 1.28 -9.41 -6.36
CA VAL A 71 1.46 -10.66 -7.12
C VAL A 71 2.95 -10.98 -7.31
N GLY A 72 3.78 -9.98 -7.60
CA GLY A 72 5.23 -10.15 -7.68
C GLY A 72 5.82 -10.66 -6.36
N ARG A 73 5.39 -10.09 -5.23
CA ARG A 73 5.80 -10.51 -3.88
C ARG A 73 5.33 -11.92 -3.54
N TRP A 74 4.07 -12.24 -3.84
CA TRP A 74 3.50 -13.56 -3.61
C TRP A 74 4.27 -14.66 -4.36
N ASN A 75 4.77 -14.34 -5.56
CA ASN A 75 5.56 -15.24 -6.38
C ASN A 75 7.08 -15.18 -6.10
N GLY A 76 7.53 -14.47 -5.06
CA GLY A 76 8.93 -14.37 -4.70
C GLY A 76 9.82 -13.64 -5.72
N ARG A 77 9.27 -12.81 -6.61
CA ARG A 77 10.06 -12.10 -7.63
C ARG A 77 10.88 -10.96 -7.02
N SER A 78 12.19 -10.93 -7.26
CA SER A 78 13.08 -9.90 -6.69
C SER A 78 12.77 -8.47 -7.15
N TRP A 79 12.32 -8.30 -8.40
CA TRP A 79 12.04 -6.97 -8.97
C TRP A 79 10.95 -6.20 -8.20
N SER A 80 10.02 -6.88 -7.54
CA SER A 80 8.92 -6.23 -6.84
C SER A 80 9.33 -5.63 -5.48
N THR A 81 10.60 -5.75 -5.06
CA THR A 81 11.02 -5.29 -3.72
C THR A 81 11.13 -3.79 -3.64
N VAL A 82 11.78 -3.17 -4.62
CA VAL A 82 11.91 -1.72 -4.70
C VAL A 82 10.52 -1.06 -4.80
N PRO A 83 9.63 -1.44 -5.74
CA PRO A 83 8.32 -0.80 -5.81
C PRO A 83 7.46 -1.07 -4.57
N PHE A 84 7.61 -2.21 -3.89
CA PHE A 84 6.95 -2.45 -2.60
C PHE A 84 7.38 -1.41 -1.55
N VAL A 85 8.68 -1.17 -1.39
CA VAL A 85 9.19 -0.15 -0.44
C VAL A 85 8.65 1.22 -0.79
N VAL A 86 8.65 1.59 -2.08
CA VAL A 86 8.08 2.87 -2.55
C VAL A 86 6.61 3.00 -2.15
N VAL A 87 5.80 1.96 -2.36
CA VAL A 87 4.38 1.96 -1.96
C VAL A 87 4.22 2.14 -0.45
N GLN A 88 5.06 1.50 0.37
CA GLN A 88 5.01 1.67 1.82
C GLN A 88 5.38 3.09 2.25
N LEU A 89 6.43 3.68 1.66
CA LEU A 89 6.84 5.04 1.96
C LEU A 89 5.76 6.06 1.56
N LEU A 90 5.18 5.92 0.36
CA LEU A 90 4.07 6.76 -0.08
C LEU A 90 2.85 6.63 0.85
N THR A 91 2.54 5.41 1.27
CA THR A 91 1.45 5.16 2.24
C THR A 91 1.70 5.91 3.54
N LEU A 92 2.92 5.86 4.08
CA LEU A 92 3.30 6.60 5.28
C LEU A 92 3.26 8.13 5.09
N THR A 93 3.70 8.61 3.93
CA THR A 93 3.65 10.05 3.59
C THR A 93 2.22 10.57 3.57
N VAL A 94 1.27 9.80 3.04
CA VAL A 94 -0.14 10.19 2.96
C VAL A 94 -0.88 9.95 4.28
N SER A 95 -0.51 8.93 5.05
CA SER A 95 -1.19 8.60 6.30
C SER A 95 -0.89 9.59 7.44
N PHE A 96 0.30 10.19 7.44
CA PHE A 96 0.70 11.16 8.47
C PHE A 96 -0.22 12.39 8.53
N PRO A 97 -0.54 13.09 7.41
CA PRO A 97 -1.56 14.13 7.38
C PRO A 97 -2.95 13.68 7.82
N LEU A 98 -3.35 12.43 7.57
CA LEU A 98 -4.67 11.92 7.97
C LEU A 98 -4.78 11.72 9.48
N ILE A 99 -3.68 11.37 10.14
CA ILE A 99 -3.62 11.19 11.60
C ILE A 99 -3.50 12.54 12.32
N LEU A 100 -2.63 13.42 11.83
CA LEU A 100 -2.23 14.65 12.52
C LEU A 100 -2.91 15.92 11.99
N GLY A 101 -3.54 15.85 10.82
CA GLY A 101 -4.21 16.97 10.19
C GLY A 101 -5.53 17.36 10.86
N GLN A 102 -6.01 18.55 10.47
CA GLN A 102 -7.24 19.20 10.96
C GLN A 102 -8.54 18.46 10.61
N ALA A 103 -8.49 17.26 10.03
CA ALA A 103 -9.67 16.46 9.76
C ALA A 103 -10.34 16.10 11.10
N ASN A 104 -11.44 16.77 11.41
CA ASN A 104 -12.32 16.44 12.55
C ASN A 104 -13.21 15.24 12.27
N GLU A 105 -13.04 14.57 11.13
CA GLU A 105 -13.69 13.31 10.82
C GLU A 105 -12.90 12.14 11.39
N THR A 106 -13.47 11.50 12.42
CA THR A 106 -12.94 10.27 13.05
C THR A 106 -12.55 9.20 12.01
N GLY A 107 -13.27 9.12 10.90
CA GLY A 107 -12.98 8.19 9.80
C GLY A 107 -11.61 8.40 9.15
N ALA A 108 -11.22 9.65 8.88
CA ALA A 108 -9.93 9.96 8.26
C ALA A 108 -8.75 9.57 9.17
N ARG A 109 -8.88 9.82 10.48
CA ARG A 109 -7.85 9.45 11.47
C ARG A 109 -7.70 7.95 11.61
N ILE A 110 -8.81 7.21 11.64
CA ILE A 110 -8.79 5.74 11.68
C ILE A 110 -8.13 5.19 10.41
N ALA A 111 -8.52 5.68 9.23
CA ALA A 111 -7.92 5.26 7.97
C ALA A 111 -6.40 5.53 7.95
N GLY A 112 -5.97 6.71 8.39
CA GLY A 112 -4.56 7.06 8.53
C GLY A 112 -3.81 6.14 9.49
N ALA A 113 -4.38 5.84 10.66
CA ALA A 113 -3.78 4.93 11.63
C ALA A 113 -3.64 3.51 11.06
N VAL A 114 -4.70 2.97 10.47
CA VAL A 114 -4.70 1.63 9.83
C VAL A 114 -3.66 1.55 8.72
N ALA A 115 -3.61 2.55 7.83
CA ALA A 115 -2.64 2.61 6.74
C ALA A 115 -1.19 2.66 7.27
N THR A 116 -0.95 3.41 8.35
CA THR A 116 0.36 3.51 9.00
C THR A 116 0.78 2.16 9.59
N PHE A 117 -0.09 1.51 10.37
CA PHE A 117 0.22 0.20 10.93
C PHE A 117 0.47 -0.85 9.84
N ALA A 118 -0.36 -0.87 8.79
CA ALA A 118 -0.15 -1.78 7.66
C ALA A 118 1.21 -1.55 7.00
N ALA A 119 1.62 -0.29 6.81
CA ALA A 119 2.89 0.03 6.18
C ALA A 119 4.10 -0.35 7.04
N LEU A 120 4.01 -0.11 8.35
CA LEU A 120 5.04 -0.53 9.30
C LEU A 120 5.17 -2.06 9.37
N ILE A 121 4.05 -2.79 9.36
CA ILE A 121 4.05 -4.27 9.31
C ILE A 121 4.72 -4.75 8.02
N GLY A 122 4.39 -4.14 6.88
CA GLY A 122 4.97 -4.49 5.58
C GLY A 122 6.49 -4.27 5.55
N LEU A 123 6.96 -3.11 6.02
CA LEU A 123 8.40 -2.81 6.10
C LEU A 123 9.12 -3.70 7.11
N GLY A 124 8.53 -3.93 8.29
CA GLY A 124 9.09 -4.82 9.31
C GLY A 124 9.24 -6.24 8.80
N ALA A 125 8.22 -6.79 8.15
CA ALA A 125 8.28 -8.12 7.54
C ALA A 125 9.37 -8.22 6.48
N LEU A 126 9.54 -7.18 5.65
CA LEU A 126 10.59 -7.12 4.65
C LEU A 126 11.99 -7.14 5.29
N ILE A 127 12.21 -6.37 6.36
CA ILE A 127 13.50 -6.29 7.06
C ILE A 127 13.83 -7.62 7.73
N VAL A 128 12.88 -8.22 8.45
CA VAL A 128 13.06 -9.52 9.10
C VAL A 128 13.37 -10.60 8.07
N GLY A 129 12.61 -10.65 6.97
CA GLY A 129 12.86 -11.62 5.89
C GLY A 129 14.24 -11.47 5.24
N ARG A 130 14.79 -10.25 5.18
CA ARG A 130 16.15 -9.99 4.69
C ARG A 130 17.22 -10.47 5.67
N ALA A 131 17.05 -10.22 6.97
CA ALA A 131 18.00 -10.62 8.00
C ALA A 131 18.14 -12.15 8.09
N SER A 132 17.01 -12.88 8.10
CA SER A 132 17.00 -14.35 8.13
C SER A 132 17.64 -14.98 6.88
N GLY A 133 17.54 -14.30 5.74
CA GLY A 133 18.16 -14.74 4.48
C GLY A 133 19.69 -14.60 4.47
N SER A 134 20.25 -13.59 5.14
CA SER A 134 21.71 -13.40 5.25
C SER A 134 22.39 -14.41 6.18
N GLU A 135 21.76 -14.77 7.29
CA GLU A 135 22.29 -15.78 8.23
C GLU A 135 22.45 -17.16 7.58
N THR A 136 21.56 -17.48 6.63
CA THR A 136 21.58 -18.77 5.93
C THR A 136 22.75 -18.87 4.93
N LYS A 137 23.15 -17.76 4.30
CA LYS A 137 24.26 -17.78 3.31
C LYS A 137 25.63 -17.87 3.99
N GLY A 138 25.84 -17.13 5.09
CA GLY A 138 27.11 -17.16 5.82
C GLY A 138 27.46 -18.54 6.40
N ASN A 139 26.46 -19.31 6.83
CA ASN A 139 26.66 -20.61 7.46
C ASN A 139 26.94 -21.76 6.46
N VAL A 140 26.80 -21.51 5.16
CA VAL A 140 27.06 -22.50 4.08
C VAL A 140 28.46 -22.32 3.50
N GLU A 141 29.04 -21.11 3.57
CA GLU A 141 30.39 -20.84 3.08
C GLU A 141 31.50 -21.20 4.09
N GLU A 142 31.14 -21.54 5.34
CA GLU A 142 32.08 -21.88 6.42
C GLU A 142 32.27 -23.40 6.65
N LYS A 143 31.75 -24.25 5.76
CA LYS A 143 31.91 -25.72 5.79
C LYS A 143 32.67 -26.24 4.58
#